data_AF-A0A7J0BTN3-F1
#
_entry.id   AF-A0A7J0BTN3-F1
#
_cell.length_a   1.000
_cell.length_b   1.000
_cell.length_c   1.000
_cell.angle_alpha   90.00
_cell.angle_beta   90.00
_cell.angle_gamma   90.00
#
_symmetry.space_group_name_H-M   'P 1'
#
loop_
_entity.id
_entity.type
_entity.pdbx_description
1 polymer ?
#
loop_
_entity_poly.entity_id
_entity_poly.type
_entity_poly.pdbx_seq_one_letter_code
_entity_poly.pdbx_strand_id
1 'polypeptide(L)'
;MEQVLVKVYGSITPADDALLRAAQSVAEEAVSLSGDMLLVSHEGIYFMMEDFLAAIKPCLRAGCEGRIDYIDVDEWTLTRYWIRDGIITHSTAGLNHVMDHSGH
;
A
#
# COMPACT_ATOMS: atom_id res chain seq x y z
N MET A 1 -5.63 12.89 -20.62
CA MET A 1 -5.56 11.81 -19.62
C MET A 1 -4.11 11.70 -19.22
N GLU A 2 -3.79 11.91 -17.96
CA GLU A 2 -2.46 11.58 -17.46
C GLU A 2 -2.24 10.08 -17.60
N GLN A 3 -1.03 9.69 -17.95
CA GLN A 3 -0.65 8.29 -18.09
C GLN A 3 -0.59 7.67 -16.70
N VAL A 4 -1.36 6.61 -16.45
CA VAL A 4 -1.29 5.85 -15.20
C VAL A 4 -0.29 4.73 -15.40
N LEU A 5 0.86 4.83 -14.71
CA LEU A 5 1.90 3.80 -14.70
C LEU A 5 1.90 3.01 -13.40
N VAL A 6 1.40 3.61 -12.32
CA VAL A 6 1.40 3.00 -10.99
C VAL A 6 0.01 3.12 -10.38
N LYS A 7 -0.45 2.02 -9.78
CA LYS A 7 -1.63 2.02 -8.91
C LYS A 7 -1.27 1.46 -7.54
N VAL A 8 -1.70 2.14 -6.48
CA VAL A 8 -1.46 1.69 -5.10
C VAL A 8 -2.76 1.69 -4.34
N TYR A 9 -3.14 0.54 -3.80
CA TYR A 9 -4.34 0.40 -2.98
C TYR A 9 -4.08 -0.44 -1.76
N GLY A 10 -4.66 -0.05 -0.63
CA GLY A 10 -4.50 -0.85 0.56
C GLY A 10 -5.16 -0.28 1.78
N SER A 11 -5.05 -1.02 2.87
CA SER A 11 -5.45 -0.57 4.17
C SER A 11 -4.60 -1.14 5.29
N ILE A 12 -4.56 -0.42 6.41
CA ILE A 12 -3.88 -0.82 7.65
C ILE A 12 -4.81 -0.52 8.83
N THR A 13 -4.95 -1.48 9.74
CA THR A 13 -5.74 -1.39 10.97
C THR A 13 -5.00 -2.06 12.13
N PRO A 14 -5.11 -1.56 13.37
CA PRO A 14 -5.64 -0.26 13.72
C PRO A 14 -4.64 0.85 13.34
N ALA A 15 -5.16 1.98 12.91
CA ALA A 15 -4.45 3.19 12.55
C ALA A 15 -4.83 4.34 13.49
N ASP A 16 -3.85 5.14 13.87
CA ASP A 16 -4.01 6.35 14.67
C ASP A 16 -3.48 7.58 13.91
N ASP A 17 -3.60 8.75 14.54
CA ASP A 17 -3.13 10.00 13.97
C ASP A 17 -1.62 10.01 13.67
N ALA A 18 -0.81 9.22 14.41
CA ALA A 18 0.63 9.15 14.17
C ALA A 18 0.91 8.40 12.87
N LEU A 19 0.26 7.26 12.66
CA LEU A 19 0.34 6.51 11.42
C LEU A 19 -0.17 7.33 10.23
N LEU A 20 -1.29 8.05 10.38
CA LEU A 20 -1.81 8.94 9.34
C LEU A 20 -0.81 10.03 8.96
N ARG A 21 -0.23 10.74 9.94
CA ARG A 21 0.74 11.81 9.67
C ARG A 21 2.00 11.29 9.00
N ALA A 22 2.50 10.13 9.43
CA ALA A 22 3.65 9.49 8.80
C ALA A 22 3.37 9.15 7.34
N ALA A 23 2.21 8.56 7.05
CA ALA A 23 1.77 8.25 5.69
C ALA A 23 1.62 9.53 4.83
N GLN A 24 1.00 10.58 5.37
CA GLN A 24 0.77 11.85 4.67
C GLN A 24 2.07 12.60 4.36
N SER A 25 3.14 12.41 5.14
CA SER A 25 4.44 13.04 4.87
C SER A 25 5.06 12.61 3.54
N VAL A 26 4.61 11.48 2.97
CA VAL A 26 5.08 10.95 1.68
C VAL A 26 3.97 10.94 0.63
N ALA A 27 2.73 10.67 1.03
CA ALA A 27 1.63 10.35 0.13
C ALA A 27 0.34 11.10 0.50
N GLU A 28 0.43 12.42 0.73
CA GLU A 28 -0.61 13.28 1.29
C GLU A 28 -2.01 13.03 0.73
N GLU A 29 -2.20 13.17 -0.59
CA GLU A 29 -3.52 13.02 -1.24
C GLU A 29 -3.96 11.57 -1.41
N ALA A 30 -3.02 10.62 -1.29
CA ALA A 30 -3.28 9.21 -1.52
C ALA A 30 -3.72 8.47 -0.25
N VAL A 31 -3.75 9.14 0.91
CA VAL A 31 -4.08 8.50 2.19
C VAL A 31 -5.17 9.21 2.96
N SER A 32 -6.02 8.43 3.61
CA SER A 32 -7.08 8.94 4.47
C SER A 32 -7.33 8.00 5.65
N LEU A 33 -8.01 8.48 6.68
CA LEU A 33 -8.42 7.68 7.83
C LEU A 33 -9.94 7.50 7.82
N SER A 34 -10.39 6.25 7.93
CA SER A 34 -11.80 5.89 8.11
C SER A 34 -11.96 5.11 9.40
N GLY A 35 -12.35 5.79 10.49
CA GLY A 35 -12.32 5.20 11.83
C GLY A 35 -10.88 4.91 12.26
N ASP A 36 -10.57 3.64 12.51
CA ASP A 36 -9.22 3.14 12.83
C ASP A 36 -8.55 2.46 11.63
N MET A 37 -9.02 2.74 10.40
CA MET A 37 -8.45 2.19 9.17
C MET A 37 -7.76 3.28 8.36
N LEU A 38 -6.44 3.17 8.19
CA LEU A 38 -5.72 3.94 7.19
C LEU A 38 -6.03 3.34 5.82
N LEU A 39 -6.47 4.15 4.88
CA LEU A 39 -6.71 3.78 3.49
C LEU A 39 -5.63 4.41 2.61
N VAL A 40 -5.12 3.63 1.66
CA VAL A 40 -4.23 4.09 0.58
C VAL A 40 -4.97 3.90 -0.74
N SER A 41 -5.03 4.96 -1.54
CA SER A 41 -5.62 4.95 -2.88
C SER A 41 -4.89 5.95 -3.77
N HIS A 42 -4.12 5.43 -4.72
CA HIS A 42 -3.36 6.23 -5.68
C HIS A 42 -3.43 5.63 -7.08
N GLU A 43 -3.62 6.47 -8.08
CA GLU A 43 -3.41 6.17 -9.49
C GLU A 43 -2.65 7.33 -10.12
N GLY A 44 -1.47 7.07 -10.66
CA GLY A 44 -0.62 8.13 -11.19
C GLY A 44 0.59 7.62 -11.95
N ILE A 45 1.51 8.54 -12.22
CA ILE A 45 2.75 8.24 -12.96
C ILE A 45 3.77 7.54 -12.06
N TYR A 46 3.77 7.85 -10.76
CA TYR A 46 4.77 7.36 -9.82
C TYR A 46 4.28 7.43 -8.37
N PHE A 47 4.73 6.48 -7.54
CA PHE A 47 4.50 6.45 -6.09
C PHE A 47 5.78 6.05 -5.36
N MET A 48 6.22 6.83 -4.35
CA MET A 48 7.43 6.60 -3.55
C MET A 48 7.20 5.45 -2.55
N MET A 49 7.06 4.20 -3.03
CA MET A 49 6.63 3.08 -2.20
C MET A 49 7.61 2.76 -1.07
N GLU A 50 8.92 2.80 -1.33
CA GLU A 50 9.93 2.53 -0.31
C GLU A 50 9.93 3.59 0.79
N ASP A 51 9.88 4.87 0.42
CA ASP A 51 9.81 5.98 1.39
C ASP A 51 8.51 5.93 2.19
N PHE A 52 7.39 5.58 1.54
CA PHE A 52 6.11 5.41 2.20
C PHE A 52 6.19 4.33 3.28
N LEU A 53 6.71 3.14 2.93
CA LEU A 53 6.90 2.03 3.87
C LEU A 53 7.87 2.40 5.01
N ALA A 54 8.95 3.11 4.69
CA ALA A 54 9.93 3.57 5.67
C ALA A 54 9.31 4.57 6.66
N ALA A 55 8.45 5.48 6.17
CA ALA A 55 7.76 6.46 7.00
C ALA A 55 6.74 5.81 7.95
N ILE A 56 5.94 4.85 7.47
CA ILE A 56 4.90 4.22 8.31
C ILE A 56 5.44 3.19 9.28
N LYS A 57 6.56 2.52 8.95
CA LYS A 57 7.10 1.38 9.72
C LYS A 57 7.30 1.67 11.22
N PRO A 58 7.83 2.82 11.65
CA PRO A 58 7.95 3.16 13.07
C PRO A 58 6.62 3.27 13.82
N CYS A 59 5.51 3.50 13.10
CA CYS A 59 4.17 3.62 13.67
C CYS A 59 3.42 2.28 13.69
N LEU A 60 3.94 1.23 13.05
CA LEU A 60 3.33 -0.08 13.04
C LEU A 60 3.65 -0.83 14.35
N ARG A 61 2.63 -1.07 15.16
CA ARG A 61 2.72 -1.77 16.45
C ARG A 61 2.24 -3.22 16.36
N ALA A 62 2.49 -4.00 17.40
CA ALA A 62 1.86 -5.32 17.56
C ALA A 62 0.32 -5.19 17.45
N GLY A 63 -0.31 -6.09 16.71
CA GLY A 63 -1.73 -6.02 16.35
C GLY A 63 -2.06 -5.16 15.12
N CYS A 64 -1.11 -4.44 14.51
CA CYS A 64 -1.33 -3.85 13.20
C CYS A 64 -1.35 -4.95 12.13
N GLU A 65 -2.42 -4.96 11.35
CA GLU A 65 -2.66 -5.81 10.21
C GLU A 65 -3.04 -4.98 8.99
N GLY A 66 -2.71 -5.47 7.80
CA GLY A 66 -3.06 -4.76 6.59
C GLY A 66 -2.46 -5.36 5.34
N ARG A 67 -2.80 -4.73 4.22
CA ARG A 67 -2.28 -5.09 2.91
C ARG A 67 -2.21 -3.86 2.03
N ILE A 68 -1.11 -3.72 1.30
CA ILE A 68 -0.96 -2.70 0.26
C ILE A 68 -0.51 -3.40 -1.02
N ASP A 69 -1.24 -3.16 -2.09
CA ASP A 69 -0.98 -3.65 -3.43
C ASP A 69 -0.37 -2.51 -4.25
N TYR A 70 0.85 -2.71 -4.74
CA TYR A 70 1.54 -1.84 -5.69
C TYR A 70 1.52 -2.51 -7.06
N ILE A 71 0.88 -1.87 -8.02
CA ILE A 71 0.73 -2.37 -9.40
C ILE A 71 1.58 -1.48 -10.30
N ASP A 72 2.59 -2.09 -10.92
CA ASP A 72 3.33 -1.48 -12.02
C ASP A 72 2.64 -1.88 -13.34
N VAL A 73 2.07 -0.90 -14.02
CA VAL A 73 1.31 -1.09 -15.25
C VAL A 73 2.25 -1.27 -16.45
N ASP A 74 3.46 -0.71 -16.40
CA ASP A 74 4.44 -0.82 -17.49
C ASP A 74 5.14 -2.20 -17.46
N GLU A 75 5.58 -2.62 -16.28
CA GLU A 75 6.18 -3.95 -16.07
C GLU A 75 5.12 -5.07 -15.96
N TRP A 76 3.84 -4.71 -15.82
CA TRP A 76 2.73 -5.63 -15.64
C TRP A 76 2.90 -6.54 -14.41
N THR A 77 3.26 -5.95 -13.27
CA THR A 77 3.53 -6.67 -12.02
C THR A 77 2.64 -6.18 -10.88
N LEU A 78 2.40 -7.09 -9.92
CA LEU A 78 1.79 -6.79 -8.62
C LEU A 78 2.82 -7.13 -7.54
N THR A 79 3.25 -6.12 -6.79
CA THR A 79 3.94 -6.30 -5.51
C THR A 79 2.94 -6.10 -4.38
N ARG A 80 2.68 -7.17 -3.64
CA ARG A 80 1.77 -7.15 -2.49
C ARG A 80 2.58 -7.12 -1.20
N TYR A 81 2.30 -6.12 -0.38
CA TYR A 81 2.85 -5.95 0.96
C TYR A 81 1.80 -6.40 1.98
N TRP A 82 2.18 -7.27 2.90
CA TRP A 82 1.38 -7.65 4.05
C TRP A 82 1.98 -7.04 5.32
N ILE A 83 1.12 -6.42 6.12
CA ILE A 83 1.43 -5.98 7.47
C ILE A 83 0.80 -6.99 8.43
N ARG A 84 1.60 -7.58 9.33
CA ARG A 84 1.13 -8.43 10.44
C ARG A 84 1.99 -8.20 11.66
N ASP A 85 1.38 -7.86 12.79
CA ASP A 85 2.07 -7.54 14.05
C ASP A 85 3.20 -6.52 13.88
N GLY A 86 2.97 -5.53 13.02
CA GLY A 86 3.93 -4.48 12.69
C GLY A 86 5.10 -4.90 11.80
N ILE A 87 5.11 -6.15 11.35
CA ILE A 87 6.10 -6.66 10.39
C ILE A 87 5.53 -6.52 8.98
N ILE A 88 6.34 -5.95 8.08
CA ILE A 88 6.02 -5.83 6.66
C ILE A 88 6.75 -6.95 5.92
N THR A 89 6.01 -7.76 5.19
CA THR A 89 6.53 -8.76 4.24
C THR A 89 5.95 -8.48 2.86
N HIS A 90 6.58 -8.95 1.79
CA HIS A 90 6.06 -8.75 0.44
C HIS A 90 6.42 -9.89 -0.51
N SER A 91 5.69 -9.93 -1.62
CA SER A 91 6.02 -10.76 -2.77
C SER A 91 5.58 -10.06 -4.05
N THR A 92 6.31 -10.31 -5.14
CA THR A 92 6.00 -9.79 -6.46
C THR A 92 5.60 -10.92 -7.40
N ALA A 93 4.56 -10.70 -8.20
CA ALA A 93 4.13 -11.61 -9.25
C ALA A 93 3.80 -10.82 -10.52
N GLY A 94 4.05 -11.42 -11.69
CA GLY A 94 3.52 -10.89 -12.95
C GLY A 94 2.00 -11.01 -12.97
N LEU A 95 1.30 -9.98 -13.42
CA LEU A 95 -0.18 -9.97 -13.46
C LEU A 95 -0.76 -11.06 -14.36
N ASN A 96 0.01 -11.51 -15.36
CA ASN A 96 -0.32 -12.69 -16.18
C ASN A 96 -0.56 -13.96 -15.32
N HIS A 97 0.15 -14.10 -14.20
CA HIS A 97 0.00 -15.25 -13.29
C HIS A 97 -1.08 -15.05 -12.22
N VAL A 98 -1.52 -13.80 -11.98
CA VAL A 98 -2.52 -13.47 -10.94
C VAL A 98 -3.95 -13.70 -11.45
N MET A 99 -4.20 -13.51 -12.75
CA MET A 99 -5.51 -13.75 -13.36
C MET A 99 -5.91 -15.23 -13.40
N ASP A 100 -4.95 -16.15 -13.39
CA ASP A 100 -5.23 -17.60 -13.36
C ASP A 100 -5.69 -18.09 -11.98
N HIS A 101 -5.60 -17.28 -10.93
CA HIS A 101 -5.87 -17.70 -9.55
C HIS A 101 -6.93 -16.87 -8.80
N SER A 102 -7.57 -15.88 -9.45
CA SER A 102 -8.59 -15.02 -8.83
C SER A 102 -10.03 -15.52 -9.04
N GLY A 103 -10.21 -16.75 -9.53
CA GLY A 103 -11.51 -17.38 -9.72
C GLY A 103 -11.64 -18.72 -9.01
N HIS A 104 -11.60 -18.76 -7.67
CA HIS A 104 -12.18 -19.83 -6.83
C HIS A 104 -12.62 -19.28 -5.48
#